data_AF-A0A377XMR7-F1
#
_entry.id   AF-A0A377XMR7-F1
#
_cell.length_a   1.000
_cell.length_b   1.000
_cell.length_c   1.000
_cell.angle_alpha   90.00
_cell.angle_beta   90.00
_cell.angle_gamma   90.00
#
_symmetry.space_group_name_H-M   'P 1'
#
loop_
_entity.id
_entity.type
_entity.pdbx_description
1 polymer ?
#
loop_
_entity_poly.entity_id
_entity_poly.type
_entity_poly.pdbx_seq_one_letter_code
_entity_poly.pdbx_strand_id
1 'polypeptide(L)'
;MPEYDRLEIRRAVTLEGLRDAEPVVVWRAPQSGPMSQLIWAPELHEIDGKWYIYFAATHTHDLDALGMFQHRMFVLECADSDPLTGRWQEKGQVVTPFDTFALDATTFTHQGKRWYLWAQKSPHIEGNSNLYLAEMANPWTLKGEPVMLSKPEFDWAVPGI
;
A
#
# COMPACT_ATOMS: atom_id res chain seq x y z
N MET A 1 -4.24 -20.17 4.38
CA MET A 1 -3.49 -19.14 3.63
C MET A 1 -4.42 -17.95 3.44
N PRO A 2 -3.91 -16.71 3.42
CA PRO A 2 -4.74 -15.55 3.08
C PRO A 2 -5.30 -15.74 1.67
N GLU A 3 -6.55 -15.35 1.45
CA GLU A 3 -7.20 -15.45 0.13
C GLU A 3 -6.82 -14.28 -0.79
N TYR A 4 -6.16 -13.24 -0.25
CA TYR A 4 -5.68 -12.04 -0.98
C TYR A 4 -6.76 -11.36 -1.83
N ASP A 5 -8.01 -11.37 -1.36
CA ASP A 5 -9.19 -10.91 -2.08
C ASP A 5 -9.91 -9.74 -1.40
N ARG A 6 -9.45 -9.29 -0.23
CA ARG A 6 -10.17 -8.33 0.61
C ARG A 6 -9.30 -7.64 1.65
N LEU A 7 -9.88 -6.62 2.26
CA LEU A 7 -9.31 -5.86 3.37
C LEU A 7 -10.17 -6.07 4.62
N GLU A 8 -9.51 -6.44 5.72
CA GLU A 8 -10.15 -6.70 7.01
C GLU A 8 -9.59 -5.79 8.10
N ILE A 9 -10.46 -5.36 9.01
CA ILE A 9 -10.06 -4.64 10.23
C ILE A 9 -10.56 -5.44 11.44
N ARG A 10 -9.71 -5.61 12.44
CA ARG A 10 -10.09 -6.09 13.78
C ARG A 10 -9.72 -5.00 14.79
N ARG A 11 -10.52 -4.84 15.85
CA ARG A 11 -10.21 -3.90 16.94
C ARG A 11 -10.38 -4.56 18.30
N ALA A 12 -9.54 -4.17 19.24
CA ALA A 12 -9.64 -4.55 20.64
C ALA A 12 -9.10 -3.42 21.52
N VAL A 13 -9.47 -3.44 22.80
CA VAL A 13 -8.98 -2.47 23.80
C VAL A 13 -7.55 -2.78 24.26
N THR A 14 -7.05 -3.99 24.01
CA THR A 14 -5.68 -4.44 24.29
C THR A 14 -5.08 -5.13 23.08
N LEU A 15 -3.74 -5.18 23.01
CA LEU A 15 -3.03 -5.90 21.96
C LEU A 15 -3.36 -7.41 21.98
N GLU A 16 -3.45 -8.01 23.17
CA GLU A 16 -3.80 -9.42 23.33
C GLU A 16 -5.22 -9.72 22.84
N GLY A 17 -6.14 -8.79 23.06
CA GLY A 17 -7.53 -8.94 22.62
C GLY A 17 -7.70 -9.00 21.10
N LEU A 18 -6.72 -8.51 20.31
CA LEU A 18 -6.75 -8.62 18.85
C LEU A 18 -6.71 -10.07 18.35
N ARG A 19 -6.19 -11.00 19.18
CA ARG A 19 -6.18 -12.43 18.87
C ARG A 19 -7.60 -12.96 18.67
N ASP A 20 -8.51 -12.55 19.55
CA ASP A 20 -9.88 -13.08 19.62
C ASP A 20 -10.92 -12.12 19.00
N ALA A 21 -10.52 -10.90 18.63
CA ALA A 21 -11.40 -9.94 17.98
C ALA A 21 -11.87 -10.44 16.62
N GLU A 22 -13.17 -10.38 16.33
CA GLU A 22 -13.71 -10.79 15.03
C GLU A 22 -13.24 -9.83 13.92
N PRO A 23 -12.78 -10.31 12.75
CA PRO A 23 -12.44 -9.45 11.63
C PRO A 23 -13.71 -8.95 10.94
N VAL A 24 -13.69 -7.68 10.54
CA VAL A 24 -14.71 -7.09 9.68
C VAL A 24 -14.12 -6.85 8.32
N VAL A 25 -14.73 -7.43 7.29
CA VAL A 25 -14.38 -7.14 5.89
C VAL A 25 -14.93 -5.76 5.53
N VAL A 26 -14.04 -4.82 5.26
CA VAL A 26 -14.41 -3.42 4.96
C VAL A 26 -14.37 -3.09 3.47
N TRP A 27 -13.66 -3.89 2.69
CA TRP A 27 -13.60 -3.78 1.23
C TRP A 27 -13.24 -5.14 0.62
N ARG A 28 -13.75 -5.41 -0.60
CA ARG A 28 -13.47 -6.63 -1.37
C ARG A 28 -12.99 -6.26 -2.76
N ALA A 29 -12.04 -7.04 -3.27
CA ALA A 29 -11.54 -6.91 -4.62
C ALA A 29 -12.70 -6.98 -5.63
N PRO A 30 -12.77 -6.06 -6.61
CA PRO A 30 -13.71 -6.18 -7.71
C PRO A 30 -13.38 -7.41 -8.57
N GLN A 31 -14.34 -7.89 -9.35
CA GLN A 31 -14.13 -9.05 -10.24
C GLN A 31 -13.08 -8.80 -11.34
N SER A 32 -12.88 -7.53 -11.71
CA SER A 32 -11.93 -7.12 -12.74
C SER A 32 -11.43 -5.70 -12.48
N GLY A 33 -10.37 -5.31 -13.18
CA GLY A 33 -9.79 -3.98 -13.11
C GLY A 33 -8.47 -3.93 -12.31
N PRO A 34 -7.93 -2.73 -12.07
CA PRO A 34 -6.58 -2.54 -11.54
C PRO A 34 -6.38 -3.07 -10.11
N MET A 35 -7.48 -3.30 -9.37
CA MET A 35 -7.47 -3.73 -7.97
C MET A 35 -8.07 -5.13 -7.76
N SER A 36 -8.21 -5.96 -8.81
CA SER A 36 -8.98 -7.20 -8.72
C SER A 36 -8.23 -8.41 -8.16
N GLN A 37 -6.90 -8.36 -8.05
CA GLN A 37 -6.07 -9.51 -7.71
C GLN A 37 -4.97 -9.16 -6.71
N LEU A 38 -4.59 -10.16 -5.89
CA LEU A 38 -3.43 -10.13 -5.00
C LEU A 38 -3.38 -8.90 -4.09
N ILE A 39 -4.41 -8.74 -3.23
CA ILE A 39 -4.52 -7.62 -2.29
C ILE A 39 -3.50 -7.78 -1.16
N TRP A 40 -2.51 -6.89 -1.09
CA TRP A 40 -1.34 -7.01 -0.22
C TRP A 40 -1.16 -5.84 0.74
N ALA A 41 -0.61 -6.19 1.90
CA ALA A 41 -0.04 -5.29 2.91
C ALA A 41 -0.85 -4.02 3.21
N PRO A 42 -2.10 -4.15 3.69
CA PRO A 42 -2.86 -2.97 4.06
C PRO A 42 -2.33 -2.30 5.33
N GLU A 43 -2.21 -0.97 5.30
CA GLU A 43 -1.96 -0.14 6.47
C GLU A 43 -3.11 0.84 6.71
N LEU A 44 -3.67 0.83 7.93
CA LEU A 44 -4.73 1.76 8.36
C LEU A 44 -4.11 2.97 9.06
N HIS A 45 -4.46 4.18 8.60
CA HIS A 45 -4.01 5.46 9.14
C HIS A 45 -5.18 6.39 9.40
N GLU A 46 -5.12 7.16 10.49
CA GLU A 46 -6.01 8.31 10.71
C GLU A 46 -5.28 9.60 10.29
N ILE A 47 -5.87 10.36 9.37
CA ILE A 47 -5.31 11.58 8.82
C ILE A 47 -6.40 12.65 8.77
N ASP A 48 -6.18 13.75 9.48
CA ASP A 48 -7.08 14.91 9.52
C ASP A 48 -8.55 14.55 9.83
N GLY A 49 -8.75 13.59 10.75
CA GLY A 49 -10.07 13.13 11.20
C GLY A 49 -10.77 12.14 10.26
N LYS A 50 -10.06 11.59 9.28
CA LYS A 50 -10.55 10.54 8.37
C LYS A 50 -9.62 9.32 8.40
N TRP A 51 -10.17 8.17 8.05
CA TRP A 51 -9.43 6.92 7.94
C TRP A 51 -8.97 6.68 6.51
N TYR A 52 -7.76 6.17 6.36
CA TYR A 52 -7.17 5.80 5.07
C TYR A 52 -6.58 4.40 5.16
N ILE A 53 -6.83 3.56 4.15
CA ILE A 53 -6.11 2.29 3.97
C ILE A 53 -5.23 2.41 2.75
N TYR A 54 -3.93 2.27 2.94
CA TYR A 54 -2.95 2.11 1.87
C TYR A 54 -2.74 0.63 1.63
N PHE A 55 -2.81 0.17 0.39
CA PHE A 55 -2.61 -1.23 0.05
C PHE A 55 -2.05 -1.36 -1.37
N ALA A 56 -1.54 -2.54 -1.69
CA ALA A 56 -1.12 -2.87 -3.05
C ALA A 56 -2.09 -3.88 -3.67
N ALA A 57 -2.34 -3.74 -4.97
CA ALA A 57 -3.14 -4.68 -5.74
C ALA A 57 -2.66 -4.73 -7.19
N THR A 58 -3.10 -5.74 -7.93
CA THR A 58 -2.88 -5.84 -9.37
C THR A 58 -4.13 -6.35 -10.07
N HIS A 59 -4.09 -6.39 -11.40
CA HIS A 59 -5.18 -6.85 -12.25
C HIS A 59 -5.05 -8.31 -12.67
N THR A 60 -3.91 -8.96 -12.39
CA THR A 60 -3.59 -10.31 -12.85
C THR A 60 -2.71 -11.08 -11.86
N HIS A 61 -2.74 -12.42 -11.93
CA HIS A 61 -1.75 -13.27 -11.27
C HIS A 61 -0.47 -13.44 -12.10
N ASP A 62 -0.48 -13.04 -13.37
CA ASP A 62 0.64 -13.21 -14.29
C ASP A 62 1.80 -12.29 -13.93
N LEU A 63 3.01 -12.84 -14.07
CA LEU A 63 4.24 -12.07 -13.99
C LEU A 63 4.48 -11.33 -15.31
N ASP A 64 5.14 -10.18 -15.23
CA ASP A 64 5.57 -9.44 -16.41
C ASP A 64 6.76 -10.11 -17.14
N ALA A 65 7.26 -9.45 -18.18
CA ALA A 65 8.39 -9.95 -18.98
C ALA A 65 9.71 -10.08 -18.17
N LEU A 66 9.81 -9.45 -17.00
CA LEU A 66 10.95 -9.54 -16.09
C LEU A 66 10.71 -10.59 -14.99
N GLY A 67 9.60 -11.33 -15.04
CA GLY A 67 9.21 -12.28 -14.00
C GLY A 67 8.73 -11.59 -12.72
N MET A 68 8.22 -10.36 -12.81
CA MET A 68 7.79 -9.57 -11.66
C MET A 68 6.27 -9.48 -11.55
N PHE A 69 5.77 -9.38 -10.32
CA PHE A 69 4.37 -9.01 -10.10
C PHE A 69 4.09 -7.59 -10.59
N GLN A 70 2.83 -7.32 -10.91
CA GLN A 70 2.40 -6.09 -11.56
C GLN A 70 1.63 -5.16 -10.62
N HIS A 71 1.95 -5.18 -9.32
CA HIS A 71 1.27 -4.36 -8.31
C HIS A 71 1.43 -2.87 -8.55
N ARG A 72 0.39 -2.14 -8.15
CA ARG A 72 0.38 -0.70 -7.91
C ARG A 72 -0.18 -0.42 -6.51
N MET A 73 0.04 0.80 -6.04
CA MET A 73 -0.43 1.26 -4.73
C MET A 73 -1.76 1.98 -4.86
N PHE A 74 -2.69 1.69 -3.95
CA PHE A 74 -4.04 2.24 -3.94
C PHE A 74 -4.41 2.77 -2.55
N VAL A 75 -5.40 3.65 -2.50
CA VAL A 75 -5.92 4.23 -1.26
C VAL A 75 -7.43 4.12 -1.19
N LEU A 76 -7.93 3.70 -0.03
CA LEU A 76 -9.33 3.88 0.36
C LEU A 76 -9.45 5.00 1.40
N GLU A 77 -10.52 5.78 1.36
CA GLU A 77 -10.88 6.77 2.39
C GLU A 77 -12.20 6.39 3.07
N CYS A 78 -12.26 6.48 4.40
CA CYS A 78 -13.50 6.47 5.16
C CYS A 78 -13.62 7.75 5.99
N ALA A 79 -14.70 8.50 5.77
CA ALA A 79 -14.98 9.75 6.49
C ALA A 79 -15.90 9.57 7.71
N ASP A 80 -16.41 8.35 7.92
CA ASP A 80 -17.21 8.01 9.09
C ASP A 80 -16.29 7.78 10.30
N SER A 81 -16.80 8.00 11.50
CA SER A 81 -15.99 7.89 12.73
C SER A 81 -15.55 6.46 13.05
N ASP A 82 -16.39 5.45 12.73
CA ASP A 82 -16.07 4.05 12.95
C ASP A 82 -15.64 3.37 11.62
N PRO A 83 -14.34 3.03 11.45
CA PRO A 83 -13.83 2.45 10.22
C PRO A 83 -14.33 1.01 9.96
N LEU A 84 -14.92 0.34 10.97
CA LEU A 84 -15.45 -1.02 10.83
C LEU A 84 -16.85 -1.03 10.20
N THR A 85 -17.63 0.03 10.39
CA THR A 85 -19.01 0.14 9.85
C THR A 85 -19.15 1.23 8.80
N GLY A 86 -18.13 2.06 8.67
CA GLY A 86 -18.13 3.21 7.78
C GLY A 86 -18.07 2.85 6.30
N ARG A 87 -18.40 3.82 5.45
CA ARG A 87 -18.33 3.67 4.00
C ARG A 87 -16.94 4.04 3.48
N TRP A 88 -16.31 3.06 2.83
CA TRP A 88 -15.01 3.22 2.19
C TRP A 88 -15.17 3.64 0.72
N GLN A 89 -14.42 4.67 0.32
CA GLN A 89 -14.38 5.23 -1.02
C GLN A 89 -13.00 5.01 -1.63
N GLU A 90 -12.96 4.47 -2.85
CA GLU A 90 -11.72 4.32 -3.61
C GLU A 90 -11.21 5.70 -4.06
N LYS A 91 -9.96 6.01 -3.71
CA LYS A 91 -9.26 7.21 -4.20
C LYS A 91 -8.43 6.92 -5.46
N GLY A 92 -8.34 5.65 -5.85
CA GLY A 92 -7.58 5.18 -7.00
C GLY A 92 -6.11 4.96 -6.70
N GLN A 93 -5.32 4.85 -7.76
CA GLN A 93 -3.89 4.59 -7.69
C GLN A 93 -3.12 5.81 -7.20
N VAL A 94 -2.16 5.60 -6.30
CA VAL A 94 -1.12 6.61 -6.01
C VAL A 94 -0.12 6.60 -7.16
N VAL A 95 -0.25 7.57 -8.06
CA VAL A 95 0.58 7.66 -9.26
C VAL A 95 1.98 8.13 -8.90
N THR A 96 2.98 7.47 -9.48
CA THR A 96 4.40 7.84 -9.39
C THR A 96 4.94 8.11 -10.80
N PRO A 97 6.14 8.71 -10.96
CA PRO A 97 6.71 8.96 -12.29
C PRO A 97 6.95 7.69 -13.13
N PHE A 98 7.13 6.53 -12.49
CA PHE A 98 7.28 5.25 -13.17
C PHE A 98 6.04 4.39 -12.99
N ASP A 99 5.49 3.88 -14.09
CA ASP A 99 4.41 2.89 -14.03
C ASP A 99 4.98 1.47 -13.96
N THR A 100 5.53 1.13 -12.80
CA THR A 100 6.22 -0.15 -12.51
C THR A 100 5.66 -0.79 -11.24
N PHE A 101 6.12 -2.00 -10.92
CA PHE A 101 5.82 -2.69 -9.67
C PHE A 101 6.04 -1.78 -8.45
N ALA A 102 4.98 -1.51 -7.69
CA ALA A 102 5.02 -0.68 -6.49
C ALA A 102 4.06 -1.23 -5.41
N LEU A 103 4.51 -1.25 -4.16
CA LEU A 103 3.82 -1.84 -3.02
C LEU A 103 4.31 -1.28 -1.66
N ASP A 104 3.74 -1.81 -0.59
CA ASP A 104 4.19 -1.62 0.81
C ASP A 104 4.31 -0.15 1.20
N ALA A 105 3.28 0.62 0.84
CA ALA A 105 3.21 2.02 1.17
C ALA A 105 2.88 2.25 2.64
N THR A 106 3.61 3.18 3.26
CA THR A 106 3.32 3.75 4.56
C THR A 106 3.38 5.28 4.52
N THR A 107 2.84 5.93 5.55
CA THR A 107 2.85 7.39 5.68
C THR A 107 3.16 7.84 7.09
N PHE A 108 3.83 8.99 7.22
CA PHE A 108 4.13 9.60 8.51
C PHE A 108 4.23 11.12 8.40
N THR A 109 4.14 11.81 9.54
CA THR A 109 4.32 13.26 9.63
C THR A 109 5.69 13.59 10.19
N HIS A 110 6.42 14.47 9.53
CA HIS A 110 7.69 15.01 10.03
C HIS A 110 7.89 16.45 9.55
N GLN A 111 8.34 17.35 10.44
CA GLN A 111 8.55 18.78 10.15
C GLN A 111 7.33 19.49 9.54
N GLY A 112 6.13 19.20 10.05
CA GLY A 112 4.88 19.81 9.58
C GLY A 112 4.45 19.36 8.17
N LYS A 113 5.07 18.31 7.63
CA LYS A 113 4.75 17.73 6.33
C LYS A 113 4.36 16.27 6.47
N ARG A 114 3.48 15.80 5.58
CA ARG A 114 3.17 14.38 5.42
C ARG A 114 4.05 13.78 4.34
N TRP A 115 4.65 12.64 4.66
CA TRP A 115 5.52 11.88 3.80
C TRP A 115 4.88 10.55 3.43
N TYR A 116 5.16 10.10 2.22
CA TYR A 116 4.81 8.79 1.68
C TYR A 116 6.10 8.02 1.44
N LEU A 117 6.20 6.83 2.02
CA LEU A 117 7.35 5.93 1.90
C LEU A 117 6.85 4.61 1.33
N TRP A 118 7.53 4.08 0.31
CA TRP A 118 7.08 2.85 -0.36
C TRP A 118 8.23 2.08 -1.01
N ALA A 119 7.94 0.85 -1.44
CA ALA A 119 8.82 0.03 -2.24
C ALA A 119 8.41 0.07 -3.72
N GLN A 120 9.37 0.29 -4.64
CA GLN A 120 9.07 0.30 -6.08
C GLN A 120 10.25 -0.15 -6.95
N LYS A 121 9.95 -0.81 -8.06
CA LYS A 121 10.91 -1.15 -9.12
C LYS A 121 11.32 0.09 -9.90
N SER A 122 12.61 0.39 -9.92
CA SER A 122 13.17 1.28 -10.95
C SER A 122 13.48 0.50 -12.22
N PRO A 123 13.13 1.01 -13.42
CA PRO A 123 13.55 0.39 -14.68
C PRO A 123 15.06 0.47 -14.93
N HIS A 124 15.79 1.29 -14.16
CA HIS A 124 17.21 1.56 -14.34
C HIS A 124 18.11 0.95 -13.24
N ILE A 125 17.52 0.26 -12.26
CA ILE A 125 18.26 -0.34 -11.13
C ILE A 125 17.92 -1.83 -11.11
N GLU A 126 18.96 -2.66 -10.98
CA GLU A 126 18.82 -4.11 -10.82
C GLU A 126 18.08 -4.48 -9.52
N GLY A 127 17.52 -5.68 -9.46
CA GLY A 127 16.72 -6.15 -8.34
C GLY A 127 15.24 -5.79 -8.46
N ASN A 128 14.45 -6.14 -7.44
CA ASN A 128 12.99 -6.12 -7.54
C ASN A 128 12.39 -4.77 -7.11
N SER A 129 12.91 -4.13 -6.07
CA SER A 129 12.40 -2.86 -5.58
C SER A 129 13.44 -2.10 -4.77
N ASN A 130 13.25 -0.78 -4.70
CA ASN A 130 14.01 0.17 -3.89
C ASN A 130 13.04 0.91 -2.96
N LEU A 131 13.55 1.54 -1.91
CA LEU A 131 12.77 2.39 -1.02
C LEU A 131 12.75 3.84 -1.50
N TYR A 132 11.56 4.43 -1.59
CA TYR A 132 11.34 5.80 -2.05
C TYR A 132 10.56 6.63 -1.04
N LEU A 133 10.81 7.94 -1.04
CA LEU A 133 10.14 8.92 -0.18
C LEU A 133 9.66 10.11 -1.01
N ALA A 134 8.44 10.58 -0.77
CA ALA A 134 7.91 11.81 -1.36
C ALA A 134 7.02 12.56 -0.36
N GLU A 135 6.96 13.89 -0.48
CA GLU A 135 5.96 14.68 0.26
C GLU A 135 4.57 14.37 -0.34
N MET A 136 3.50 14.48 0.46
CA MET A 136 2.13 14.31 -0.02
C MET A 136 1.42 15.65 -0.22
N ALA A 137 0.72 15.82 -1.33
CA ALA A 137 -0.16 16.97 -1.58
C ALA A 137 -1.50 16.80 -0.83
N ASN A 138 -1.97 15.56 -0.75
CA ASN A 138 -3.11 15.09 0.03
C ASN A 138 -2.88 13.59 0.33
N PRO A 139 -3.71 12.93 1.15
CA PRO A 139 -3.46 11.54 1.57
C PRO A 139 -3.41 10.48 0.46
N TRP A 140 -3.67 10.81 -0.82
CA TRP A 140 -3.59 9.87 -1.95
C TRP A 140 -2.86 10.47 -3.17
N THR A 141 -2.12 11.57 -3.02
CA THR A 141 -1.41 12.23 -4.12
C THR A 141 -0.03 12.68 -3.67
N LEU A 142 1.00 12.28 -4.41
CA LEU A 142 2.37 12.73 -4.17
C LEU A 142 2.57 14.19 -4.58
N LYS A 143 3.50 14.87 -3.91
CA LYS A 143 3.94 16.24 -4.19
C LYS A 143 5.43 16.23 -4.51
N GLY A 144 5.75 16.63 -5.73
CA GLY A 144 7.13 16.67 -6.22
C GLY A 144 7.67 15.30 -6.58
N GLU A 145 8.98 15.24 -6.80
CA GLU A 145 9.69 14.05 -7.27
C GLU A 145 10.03 13.09 -6.11
N PRO A 146 9.81 11.77 -6.26
CA PRO A 146 10.32 10.76 -5.36
C PRO A 146 11.83 10.80 -5.17
N VAL A 147 12.29 10.63 -3.94
CA VAL A 147 13.70 10.45 -3.59
C VAL A 147 13.94 8.99 -3.22
N MET A 148 14.88 8.33 -3.88
CA MET A 148 15.31 6.99 -3.50
C MET A 148 16.17 7.07 -2.22
N LEU A 149 15.78 6.32 -1.19
CA LEU A 149 16.50 6.25 0.09
C LEU A 149 17.48 5.07 0.14
N SER A 150 17.09 3.92 -0.42
CA SER A 150 17.87 2.69 -0.34
C SER A 150 17.54 1.75 -1.51
N LYS A 151 18.52 0.95 -1.91
CA LYS A 151 18.39 -0.14 -2.86
C LYS A 151 19.03 -1.41 -2.28
N PRO A 152 18.60 -2.62 -2.67
CA PRO A 152 19.26 -3.85 -2.24
C PRO A 152 20.66 -3.91 -2.87
N GLU A 153 21.71 -3.87 -2.04
CA GLU A 153 23.11 -3.88 -2.51
C GLU A 153 24.07 -4.67 -1.62
N PHE A 154 23.62 -5.10 -0.44
CA PHE A 154 24.42 -5.93 0.45
C PHE A 154 24.04 -7.41 0.28
N ASP A 155 24.99 -8.32 0.45
CA ASP A 155 24.81 -9.77 0.27
C ASP A 155 23.57 -10.34 1.00
N TRP A 156 23.28 -9.85 2.19
CA TRP A 156 22.11 -10.27 2.98
C TRP A 156 20.77 -9.78 2.40
N ALA A 157 20.79 -8.73 1.59
CA ALA A 157 19.64 -8.18 0.86
C ALA A 157 19.52 -8.75 -0.56
N VAL A 158 20.56 -9.41 -1.08
CA VAL A 158 20.57 -10.11 -2.37
C VAL A 158 21.04 -11.57 -2.25
N PRO A 159 20.49 -12.37 -1.33
CA PRO A 159 20.99 -13.72 -1.10
C PRO A 159 20.78 -14.60 -2.34
N GLY A 160 21.89 -15.01 -2.97
CA GLY A 160 21.87 -15.91 -4.13
C GLY A 160 21.68 -15.23 -5.48
N ILE A 161 21.87 -13.91 -5.57
CA ILE A 161 22.23 -13.19 -6.80
C ILE A 161 23.75 -13.10 -6.84
#